data_AF-A0A2A7PX08-F1
#
_entry.id   AF-A0A2A7PX08-F1
#
_cell.length_a   1.000
_cell.length_b   1.000
_cell.length_c   1.000
_cell.angle_alpha   90.00
_cell.angle_beta   90.00
_cell.angle_gamma   90.00
#
_symmetry.space_group_name_H-M   'P 1'
#
loop_
_entity.id
_entity.type
_entity.pdbx_description
1 polymer ?
#
loop_
_entity_poly.entity_id
_entity_poly.type
_entity_poly.pdbx_seq_one_letter_code
_entity_poly.pdbx_strand_id
1 'polypeptide(L)' 'MLKQLTILFWCAIYGEVFGYIISALNGAPFNFVTSGLIPMIAGWILINFVSMFLKAPNAKEEDKK' A
#
# COMPACT_ATOMS: atom_id res chain seq x y z
N MET A 1 4.78 -4.81 -13.60
CA MET A 1 3.61 -3.94 -13.92
C MET A 1 2.32 -4.48 -13.32
N LEU A 2 1.79 -5.64 -13.74
CA LEU A 2 0.54 -6.21 -13.19
C LEU A 2 0.51 -6.36 -11.66
N LYS A 3 1.62 -6.80 -11.05
CA LYS A 3 1.74 -6.95 -9.59
C LYS A 3 1.49 -5.66 -8.81
N GLN A 4 1.99 -4.51 -9.28
CA GLN A 4 1.80 -3.23 -8.60
C GLN A 4 0.36 -2.75 -8.73
N LEU A 5 -0.27 -2.98 -9.89
CA LEU A 5 -1.67 -2.62 -10.13
C LEU A 5 -2.62 -3.44 -9.24
N THR A 6 -2.40 -4.75 -9.12
CA THR A 6 -3.19 -5.60 -8.21
C THR A 6 -3.02 -5.18 -6.76
N ILE A 7 -1.82 -4.77 -6.36
CA ILE A 7 -1.61 -4.31 -4.98
C ILE A 7 -2.28 -2.96 -4.74
N LEU A 8 -2.19 -2.01 -5.66
CA LEU A 8 -2.91 -0.73 -5.59
C LEU A 8 -4.41 -0.95 -5.45
N PHE A 9 -4.98 -1.87 -6.23
CA PHE A 9 -6.39 -2.25 -6.15
C PHE A 9 -6.78 -2.79 -4.77
N TRP A 10 -6.01 -3.75 -4.24
CA TRP A 10 -6.28 -4.30 -2.91
C TRP A 10 -6.06 -3.29 -1.79
N CYS A 11 -5.03 -2.44 -1.87
CA CYS A 11 -4.78 -1.37 -0.90
C CYS A 11 -5.94 -0.36 -0.86
N ALA A 12 -6.56 -0.04 -2.00
CA ALA A 12 -7.72 0.83 -2.02
C ALA A 12 -8.94 0.19 -1.32
N ILE A 13 -9.24 -1.08 -1.63
CA ILE A 13 -10.37 -1.81 -1.02
C ILE A 13 -10.18 -1.98 0.49
N TYR A 14 -9.01 -2.50 0.91
CA TYR A 14 -8.71 -2.66 2.34
C TYR A 14 -8.67 -1.31 3.05
N GLY A 15 -8.20 -0.28 2.36
CA GLY A 15 -8.20 1.09 2.82
C GLY A 15 -9.58 1.63 3.16
N GLU A 16 -10.56 1.44 2.28
CA GLU A 16 -11.95 1.82 2.53
C GLU A 16 -12.55 1.09 3.73
N VAL A 17 -12.34 -0.23 3.81
CA VAL A 17 -12.84 -1.03 4.94
C VAL A 17 -12.23 -0.55 6.26
N PHE A 18 -10.91 -0.33 6.27
CA PHE A 18 -10.20 0.15 7.47
C PHE A 18 -10.62 1.58 7.84
N GLY A 19 -10.76 2.47 6.86
CA GLY A 19 -11.22 3.84 7.05
C GLY A 19 -12.66 3.92 7.57
N TYR A 20 -13.53 3.02 7.13
CA TYR A 20 -14.90 2.91 7.65
C TYR A 20 -14.89 2.50 9.12
N ILE A 21 -14.11 1.47 9.48
CA ILE A 21 -13.98 1.00 10.87
C ILE A 21 -13.44 2.13 11.76
N ILE A 22 -12.39 2.84 11.33
CA ILE A 22 -11.80 3.95 12.08
C ILE A 22 -12.80 5.12 12.25
N SER A 23 -13.56 5.43 11.20
CA SER A 23 -14.56 6.52 11.25
C SER A 23 -15.70 6.17 12.19
N ALA A 24 -16.18 4.92 12.14
CA ALA A 24 -17.19 4.41 13.06
C ALA A 24 -16.72 4.40 14.52
N LEU A 25 -15.44 4.09 14.76
CA LEU A 25 -14.87 4.10 16.11
C LEU A 25 -14.70 5.52 16.68
N ASN A 26 -14.37 6.49 15.85
CA ASN A 26 -14.17 7.88 16.28
C ASN A 26 -15.45 8.73 16.22
N GLY A 27 -16.57 8.19 15.74
CA GLY A 27 -17.80 8.96 15.49
C GLY A 27 -17.63 10.08 14.45
N ALA A 28 -16.62 9.96 13.58
CA ALA A 28 -16.27 10.97 12.59
C ALA A 28 -16.99 10.70 11.25
N PRO A 29 -17.25 11.74 10.44
CA PRO A 29 -17.84 11.55 9.11
C PRO A 29 -16.91 10.73 8.21
N PHE A 30 -17.44 9.65 7.65
CA PHE A 30 -16.72 8.80 6.71
C PHE A 30 -16.61 9.47 5.34
N ASN A 31 -15.41 9.50 4.77
CA ASN A 31 -15.15 10.01 3.44
C ASN A 31 -14.41 8.97 2.58
N PHE A 32 -15.16 8.41 1.62
CA PHE A 32 -14.74 7.36 0.70
C PHE A 32 -13.50 7.74 -0.14
N VAL A 33 -13.37 9.01 -0.55
CA VAL A 33 -12.23 9.48 -1.35
C VAL A 33 -10.95 9.41 -0.53
N THR A 34 -11.00 9.92 0.71
CA THR A 34 -9.83 9.92 1.59
C THR A 34 -9.47 8.52 2.06
N SER A 35 -10.46 7.68 2.37
CA SER A 35 -10.23 6.32 2.85
C SER A 35 -9.73 5.38 1.77
N GLY A 36 -9.99 5.62 0.49
CA GLY A 36 -9.42 4.83 -0.60
C GLY A 36 -8.05 5.34 -1.06
N LEU A 37 -7.92 6.65 -1.26
CA LEU A 37 -6.74 7.25 -1.89
C LEU A 37 -5.51 7.26 -0.97
N ILE A 38 -5.69 7.57 0.31
CA ILE A 38 -4.58 7.63 1.29
C ILE A 38 -3.90 6.25 1.44
N PRO A 39 -4.62 5.15 1.72
CA PRO A 39 -4.00 3.83 1.85
C PRO A 39 -3.49 3.28 0.51
N MET A 40 -4.06 3.68 -0.62
CA MET A 40 -3.51 3.34 -1.95
C MET A 40 -2.10 3.96 -2.14
N ILE A 41 -1.93 5.23 -1.79
CA ILE A 41 -0.63 5.92 -1.84
C ILE A 41 0.33 5.36 -0.76
N ALA A 42 -0.15 5.19 0.46
CA ALA A 42 0.66 4.67 1.57
C ALA A 42 1.14 3.24 1.29
N GLY A 43 0.28 2.38 0.75
CA GLY A 43 0.63 1.03 0.33
C GLY A 43 1.71 1.03 -0.76
N TRP A 44 1.59 1.92 -1.76
CA TRP A 44 2.61 2.06 -2.80
C TRP A 44 3.97 2.51 -2.24
N ILE A 45 3.99 3.50 -1.36
CA ILE A 45 5.23 3.96 -0.71
C ILE A 45 5.84 2.83 0.12
N LEU A 46 5.02 2.16 0.95
CA LEU A 46 5.48 1.09 1.85
C LEU A 46 6.09 -0.08 1.07
N ILE A 47 5.51 -0.47 -0.07
CA ILE A 47 6.06 -1.55 -0.91
C ILE A 47 7.38 -1.16 -1.55
N ASN A 48 7.51 0.08 -2.03
CA ASN A 48 8.80 0.54 -2.56
C ASN A 48 9.86 0.58 -1.44
N PHE A 49 9.48 1.00 -0.24
CA PHE A 49 10.37 1.08 0.92
C PHE A 49 10.78 -0.31 1.42
N VAL A 50 9.84 -1.25 1.53
CA VAL A 50 10.10 -2.65 1.90
C VAL A 50 10.94 -3.33 0.83
N SER A 51 10.69 -3.08 -0.46
CA SER A 51 11.51 -3.61 -1.54
C SER A 51 12.95 -3.09 -1.49
N MET A 52 13.16 -1.84 -1.07
CA MET A 52 14.48 -1.28 -0.83
C MET A 52 15.17 -1.92 0.38
N PHE A 53 14.44 -2.10 1.48
CA PHE A 53 14.95 -2.75 2.70
C PHE A 53 15.32 -4.22 2.49
N LEU A 54 14.47 -4.98 1.81
CA LEU A 54 14.70 -6.39 1.52
C LEU A 54 15.83 -6.61 0.50
N LYS A 55 16.21 -5.58 -0.27
CA LYS A 55 17.31 -5.66 -1.26
C LYS A 55 18.70 -5.52 -0.64
N ALA A 56 18.81 -5.10 0.61
CA ALA A 56 20.06 -5.17 1.39
C ALA A 56 19.99 -6.41 2.29
N PRO A 57 20.64 -7.55 1.95
CA PRO A 57 22.09 -7.69 1.72
C PRO A 57 22.54 -8.59 0.54
N ASN A 58 21.72 -8.91 -0.47
CA ASN A 58 22.15 -9.71 -1.64
C ASN A 58 22.51 -8.84 -2.85
N ALA A 59 23.29 -7.79 -2.63
CA ALA A 59 23.80 -6.92 -3.69
C ALA A 59 25.07 -7.47 -4.37
N LYS A 60 25.21 -8.79 -4.51
CA LYS A 60 26.26 -9.41 -5.33
C LYS A 60 25.71 -10.66 -6.02
N GLU A 61 25.90 -10.67 -7.35
CA GLU A 61 25.63 -11.76 -8.30
C GLU A 61 24.11 -11.90 -8.58
N GLU A 62 23.56 -11.52 -9.72
CA GLU A 62 23.93 -11.91 -11.08
C GLU A 62 23.63 -10.77 -12.08
N ASP A 63 24.64 -9.93 -12.32
CA ASP A 63 24.84 -9.34 -13.64
C ASP A 63 25.76 -10.31 -14.39
N LYS A 64 25.17 -11.20 -15.20
CA LYS A 64 25.73 -12.02 -16.29
C LYS A 64 25.07 -13.40 -16.37
N LYS A 65 24.05 -13.54 -17.21
CA LYS A 65 24.15 -14.29 -18.49
C LYS A 65 22.86 -14.23 -19.27
#